data_AF-A0A9W8WIZ4-F1
#
_entry.id   AF-A0A9W8WIZ4-F1
#
_cell.length_a   1.000
_cell.length_b   1.000
_cell.length_c   1.000
_cell.angle_alpha   90.00
_cell.angle_beta   90.00
_cell.angle_gamma   90.00
#
_symmetry.space_group_name_H-M   'P 1'
#
loop_
_entity.id
_entity.type
_entity.pdbx_description
1 polymer ?
#
loop_
_entity_poly.entity_id
_entity_poly.type
_entity_poly.pdbx_seq_one_letter_code
_entity_poly.pdbx_strand_id
1 'polypeptide(L)'
;MGASLWPNSQDSQMPNKMDPFSSLPAEIRIQILTQLQPNSLHRMVKASPAMLHQYTHSRGYIAGVFIAQDFDDELIQDAMAVLTFPDLDTTKIGDKAVDRHLALWASKQFSNPLETHDQEAIEDLDRLRIRLRVFMGDYVAKATTRRALFRQYRHLPGSSPTQTGIFDVDRLSGSERKRFFQAFLRHEILCKIYHPKEMVEPLLPWNWKKLWEVRGIHDVSSWEMETMLCVQSYIESLYGAMIIRCNDAKAREEPPIFPRQRDRYYDISWDPYYSVCLSTRETSAANTLAHYGLDLVVGILKVANTGINGCRRLGSWFKAFTVEVRTSFDGVPPNIDLGIPDRDGPGFYHKLVRSSFLDCFMDAEVYRQRAWAFFDDDRFMPKLATSELFSGEAWQKDIRNDELHDHFKGQVETLDDYDDPPVRTKGHGKKTDRVQQRFFARRVVAVHTYAEPDLGVYRGFW
;
A
#
# COMPACT_ATOMS: atom_id res chain seq x y z
N MET A 1 8.40 -82.61 18.03
CA MET A 1 8.53 -81.81 16.78
C MET A 1 7.52 -80.67 16.90
N GLY A 2 7.82 -79.38 16.91
CA GLY A 2 9.02 -78.57 16.82
C GLY A 2 8.55 -77.10 16.75
N ALA A 3 9.40 -76.17 17.23
CA ALA A 3 9.39 -74.69 17.09
C ALA A 3 8.16 -73.91 17.63
N SER A 4 8.23 -73.03 18.65
CA SER A 4 9.03 -71.80 18.89
C SER A 4 8.64 -70.61 18.00
N LEU A 5 8.08 -69.53 18.57
CA LEU A 5 8.64 -68.16 18.64
C LEU A 5 7.57 -67.10 18.99
N TRP A 6 7.88 -66.38 20.07
CA TRP A 6 7.39 -65.12 20.69
C TRP A 6 7.02 -63.94 19.73
N PRO A 7 6.68 -62.72 20.22
CA PRO A 7 5.61 -62.30 21.14
C PRO A 7 4.89 -60.99 20.68
N ASN A 8 3.87 -60.59 21.45
CA ASN A 8 3.40 -59.21 21.72
C ASN A 8 3.52 -58.13 20.64
N SER A 9 2.37 -57.76 20.09
CA SER A 9 2.09 -56.46 19.50
C SER A 9 2.54 -55.32 20.43
N GLN A 10 3.63 -54.64 20.06
CA GLN A 10 3.94 -53.31 20.56
C GLN A 10 2.96 -52.33 19.92
N ASP A 11 1.94 -51.93 20.69
CA ASP A 11 1.27 -50.65 20.48
C ASP A 11 2.33 -49.55 20.56
N SER A 12 2.77 -49.12 19.38
CA SER A 12 3.59 -47.94 19.22
C SER A 12 2.71 -46.72 19.52
N GLN A 13 2.57 -46.38 20.80
CA GLN A 13 2.21 -45.03 21.22
C GLN A 13 3.28 -44.10 20.65
N MET A 14 3.00 -43.51 19.49
CA MET A 14 3.67 -42.29 19.05
C MET A 14 3.55 -41.31 20.22
N PRO A 15 4.66 -40.86 20.83
CA PRO A 15 4.60 -39.89 21.90
C PRO A 15 3.86 -38.68 21.32
N ASN A 16 2.77 -38.29 21.98
CA ASN A 16 2.12 -37.01 21.77
C ASN A 16 3.25 -35.99 21.83
N LYS A 17 3.67 -35.47 20.67
CA LYS A 17 4.87 -34.67 20.54
C LYS A 17 4.58 -33.36 21.27
N MET A 18 4.89 -33.34 22.57
CA MET A 18 4.64 -32.19 23.42
C MET A 18 5.33 -30.98 22.79
N ASP A 19 4.62 -29.86 22.81
CA ASP A 19 5.14 -28.60 22.33
C ASP A 19 6.42 -28.25 23.13
N PRO A 20 7.59 -28.10 22.49
CA PRO A 20 8.84 -27.86 23.20
C PRO A 20 8.83 -26.55 24.01
N PHE A 21 7.92 -25.62 23.71
CA PHE A 21 7.77 -24.36 24.43
C PHE A 21 6.83 -24.46 25.63
N SER A 22 6.12 -25.58 25.82
CA SER A 22 5.20 -25.73 26.95
C SER A 22 5.93 -25.80 28.30
N SER A 23 7.18 -26.27 28.31
CA SER A 23 8.02 -26.34 29.51
C SER A 23 8.73 -25.02 29.85
N LEU A 24 8.70 -24.02 28.96
CA LEU A 24 9.34 -22.73 29.21
C LEU A 24 8.46 -21.83 30.09
N PRO A 25 9.07 -21.04 31.02
CA PRO A 25 8.37 -19.97 31.72
C PRO A 25 7.78 -18.94 30.75
N ALA A 26 6.69 -18.29 31.17
CA ALA A 26 5.98 -17.31 30.34
C ALA A 26 6.87 -16.13 29.93
N GLU A 27 7.75 -15.69 30.83
CA GLU A 27 8.69 -14.59 30.64
C GLU A 27 9.68 -14.90 29.51
N ILE A 28 10.20 -16.12 29.47
CA ILE A 28 11.12 -16.57 28.42
C ILE A 28 10.38 -16.68 27.09
N ARG A 29 9.14 -17.18 27.09
CA ARG A 29 8.32 -17.21 25.87
C ARG A 29 8.07 -15.82 25.32
N ILE A 30 7.75 -14.84 26.17
CA ILE A 30 7.59 -13.43 25.77
C ILE A 30 8.89 -12.88 25.20
N GLN A 31 10.02 -13.11 25.86
CA GLN A 31 11.32 -12.64 25.40
C GLN A 31 11.71 -13.22 24.03
N ILE A 32 11.39 -14.49 23.79
CA ILE A 32 11.57 -15.10 22.47
C ILE A 32 10.67 -14.38 21.45
N LEU A 33 9.37 -14.21 21.76
CA LEU A 33 8.41 -13.57 20.85
C LEU A 33 8.82 -12.14 20.46
N THR A 34 9.35 -11.35 21.39
CA THR A 34 9.74 -9.95 21.15
C THR A 34 11.07 -9.79 20.42
N GLN A 35 11.89 -10.84 20.37
CA GLN A 35 13.16 -10.84 19.62
C GLN A 35 13.01 -11.36 18.18
N LEU A 36 11.86 -11.93 17.83
CA LEU A 36 11.63 -12.44 16.50
C LEU A 36 11.24 -11.35 15.51
N GLN A 37 11.76 -11.50 14.31
CA GLN A 37 11.25 -10.78 13.15
C GLN A 37 9.77 -11.14 12.88
N PRO A 38 8.94 -10.22 12.36
CA PRO A 38 7.51 -10.47 12.15
C PRO A 38 7.19 -11.75 11.38
N ASN A 39 8.01 -12.09 10.39
CA ASN A 39 7.83 -13.31 9.60
C ASN A 39 8.14 -14.59 10.39
N SER A 40 9.19 -14.55 11.21
CA SER A 40 9.55 -15.64 12.10
C SER A 40 8.54 -15.79 13.23
N LEU A 41 8.06 -14.67 13.78
CA LEU A 41 7.00 -14.62 14.78
C LEU A 41 5.75 -15.34 14.28
N HIS A 42 5.26 -14.98 13.08
CA HIS A 42 4.08 -15.62 12.49
C HIS A 42 4.25 -17.13 12.31
N ARG A 43 5.41 -17.56 11.78
CA ARG A 43 5.71 -18.99 11.61
C ARG A 43 5.76 -19.71 12.95
N MET A 44 6.33 -19.10 13.97
CA MET A 44 6.45 -19.70 15.30
C MET A 44 5.09 -19.86 15.99
N VAL A 45 4.26 -18.81 16.00
CA VAL A 45 2.92 -18.91 16.61
C VAL A 45 2.01 -19.86 15.84
N LYS A 46 2.24 -20.05 14.53
CA LYS A 46 1.54 -21.07 13.74
C LYS A 46 2.01 -22.49 14.06
N ALA A 47 3.29 -22.67 14.39
CA ALA A 47 3.89 -23.98 14.63
C ALA A 47 3.76 -24.46 16.09
N SER A 48 3.57 -23.57 17.06
CA SER A 48 3.53 -23.89 18.49
C SER A 48 2.27 -23.33 19.17
N PRO A 49 1.36 -24.21 19.67
CA PRO A 49 0.22 -23.81 20.48
C PRO A 49 0.59 -23.03 21.75
N ALA A 50 1.68 -23.39 22.43
CA ALA A 50 2.12 -22.68 23.63
C ALA A 50 2.59 -21.25 23.32
N MET A 51 3.31 -21.06 22.21
CA MET A 51 3.73 -19.73 21.76
C MET A 51 2.54 -18.91 21.25
N LEU A 52 1.57 -19.53 20.57
CA LEU A 52 0.32 -18.88 20.18
C LEU A 52 -0.45 -18.39 21.41
N HIS A 53 -0.64 -19.25 22.42
CA HIS A 53 -1.31 -18.89 23.65
C HIS A 53 -0.62 -17.71 24.34
N GLN A 54 0.72 -17.77 24.49
CA GLN A 54 1.48 -16.67 25.07
C GLN A 54 1.37 -15.37 24.26
N TYR A 55 1.47 -15.46 22.94
CA TYR A 55 1.32 -14.31 22.05
C TYR A 55 -0.05 -13.65 22.22
N THR A 56 -1.12 -14.46 22.29
CA THR A 56 -2.47 -13.93 22.50
C THR A 56 -2.69 -13.31 23.87
N HIS A 57 -2.09 -13.88 24.91
CA HIS A 57 -2.22 -13.39 26.28
C HIS A 57 -1.44 -12.10 26.52
N SER A 58 -0.26 -11.96 25.90
CA SER A 58 0.63 -10.81 26.06
C SER A 58 0.65 -9.89 24.83
N ARG A 59 -0.42 -9.90 24.03
CA ARG A 59 -0.47 -9.22 22.72
C ARG A 59 -0.14 -7.73 22.82
N GLY A 60 -0.76 -7.00 23.74
CA GLY A 60 -0.53 -5.57 23.93
C GLY A 60 0.91 -5.22 24.28
N TYR A 61 1.52 -5.99 25.18
CA TYR A 61 2.92 -5.82 25.53
C TYR A 61 3.85 -6.08 24.34
N ILE A 62 3.64 -7.20 23.64
CA ILE A 62 4.45 -7.57 22.46
C ILE A 62 4.30 -6.52 21.35
N ALA A 63 3.08 -6.06 21.09
CA ALA A 63 2.79 -4.96 20.18
C ALA A 63 3.52 -3.69 20.59
N GLY A 64 3.43 -3.29 21.86
CA GLY A 64 4.13 -2.13 22.42
C GLY A 64 5.64 -2.17 22.20
N VAL A 65 6.27 -3.34 22.34
CA VAL A 65 7.71 -3.52 22.05
C VAL A 65 8.02 -3.26 20.57
N PHE A 66 7.23 -3.81 19.64
CA PHE A 66 7.43 -3.56 18.21
C PHE A 66 7.10 -2.12 17.80
N ILE A 67 6.12 -1.47 18.44
CA ILE A 67 5.84 -0.04 18.24
C ILE A 67 7.06 0.78 18.65
N ALA A 68 7.60 0.56 19.86
CA ALA A 68 8.75 1.31 20.37
C ALA A 68 10.05 1.12 19.56
N GLN A 69 10.17 0.03 18.79
CA GLN A 69 11.30 -0.20 17.88
C GLN A 69 11.22 0.65 16.59
N ASP A 70 10.01 1.00 16.16
CA ASP A 70 9.77 1.71 14.90
C ASP A 70 9.41 3.18 15.11
N PHE A 71 8.65 3.49 16.16
CA PHE A 71 8.09 4.81 16.42
C PHE A 71 8.79 5.43 17.64
N ASP A 72 9.52 6.52 17.38
CA ASP A 72 9.94 7.45 18.42
C ASP A 72 8.79 8.40 18.81
N ASP A 73 9.01 9.24 19.82
CA ASP A 73 7.98 10.17 20.32
C ASP A 73 7.41 11.07 19.22
N GLU A 74 8.20 11.43 18.20
CA GLU A 74 7.74 12.24 17.08
C GLU A 74 6.82 11.42 16.14
N LEU A 75 7.20 10.20 15.80
CA LEU A 75 6.37 9.30 14.98
C LEU A 75 5.09 8.88 15.70
N ILE A 76 5.12 8.74 17.03
CA ILE A 76 3.90 8.53 17.82
C ILE A 76 2.93 9.69 17.60
N GLN A 77 3.39 10.95 17.63
CA GLN A 77 2.51 12.10 17.38
C GLN A 77 1.95 12.11 15.96
N ASP A 78 2.77 11.81 14.94
CA ASP A 78 2.33 11.73 13.55
C ASP A 78 1.31 10.58 13.37
N ALA A 79 1.52 9.42 14.02
CA ALA A 79 0.59 8.28 13.98
C ALA A 79 -0.72 8.55 14.70
N MET A 80 -0.68 9.17 15.89
CA MET A 80 -1.88 9.53 16.63
C MET A 80 -2.70 10.58 15.88
N ALA A 81 -2.06 11.50 15.16
CA ALA A 81 -2.75 12.46 14.31
C ALA A 81 -3.55 11.80 13.17
N VAL A 82 -3.05 10.68 12.63
CA VAL A 82 -3.76 9.87 11.63
C VAL A 82 -4.93 9.13 12.27
N LEU A 83 -4.69 8.43 13.39
CA LEU A 83 -5.69 7.56 14.02
C LEU A 83 -6.84 8.32 14.65
N THR A 84 -6.56 9.47 15.26
CA THR A 84 -7.57 10.28 15.97
C THR A 84 -8.11 11.43 15.14
N PHE A 85 -7.87 11.42 13.83
CA PHE A 85 -8.34 12.47 12.93
C PHE A 85 -9.87 12.59 12.99
N PRO A 86 -10.44 13.80 13.13
CA PRO A 86 -11.89 13.97 13.25
C PRO A 86 -12.66 13.42 12.05
N ASP A 87 -13.74 12.70 12.31
CA ASP A 87 -14.68 12.31 11.25
C ASP A 87 -15.45 13.55 10.75
N LEU A 88 -15.28 13.83 9.46
CA LEU A 88 -15.82 15.00 8.80
C LEU A 88 -17.27 14.79 8.34
N ASP A 89 -17.74 13.54 8.23
CA ASP A 89 -19.10 13.21 7.79
C ASP A 89 -20.13 13.48 8.92
N THR A 90 -19.69 13.50 10.16
CA THR A 90 -20.55 13.63 11.34
C THR A 90 -20.60 15.05 11.91
N THR A 91 -19.71 15.95 11.49
CA THR A 91 -19.51 17.25 12.15
C THR A 91 -19.88 18.45 11.26
N LYS A 92 -20.97 19.15 11.60
CA LYS A 92 -21.31 20.49 11.04
C LYS A 92 -20.25 21.57 11.33
N ILE A 93 -19.22 21.23 12.10
CA ILE A 93 -18.14 22.10 12.62
C ILE A 93 -16.77 21.61 12.08
N GLY A 94 -16.76 20.81 11.00
CA GLY A 94 -15.59 20.08 10.53
C GLY A 94 -14.31 20.90 10.47
N ASP A 95 -14.35 22.13 9.95
CA ASP A 95 -13.14 22.92 9.76
C ASP A 95 -12.49 23.37 11.08
N LYS A 96 -13.28 23.80 12.08
CA LYS A 96 -12.74 24.14 13.42
C LYS A 96 -12.23 22.92 14.18
N ALA A 97 -12.84 21.75 13.94
CA ALA A 97 -12.37 20.50 14.54
C ALA A 97 -11.02 20.10 13.94
N VAL A 98 -10.87 20.20 12.61
CA VAL A 98 -9.59 19.99 11.91
C VAL A 98 -8.53 20.98 12.40
N ASP A 99 -8.84 22.27 12.47
CA ASP A 99 -7.87 23.28 12.95
C ASP A 99 -7.37 22.98 14.37
N ARG A 100 -8.28 22.60 15.27
CA ARG A 100 -7.91 22.20 16.65
C ARG A 100 -7.05 20.94 16.65
N HIS A 101 -7.40 19.94 15.84
CA HIS A 101 -6.66 18.69 15.72
C HIS A 101 -5.23 18.93 15.23
N LEU A 102 -5.08 19.76 14.20
CA LEU A 102 -3.78 20.15 13.65
C LEU A 102 -2.95 20.96 14.65
N ALA A 103 -3.58 21.81 15.47
CA ALA A 103 -2.89 22.51 16.55
C ALA A 103 -2.38 21.55 17.64
N LEU A 104 -3.16 20.52 18.01
CA LEU A 104 -2.71 19.47 18.94
C LEU A 104 -1.53 18.67 18.36
N TRP A 105 -1.62 18.29 17.09
CA TRP A 105 -0.54 17.62 16.38
C TRP A 105 0.74 18.46 16.35
N ALA A 106 0.66 19.73 15.95
CA ALA A 106 1.81 20.62 15.83
C ALA A 106 2.46 20.94 17.19
N SER A 107 1.66 21.00 18.25
CA SER A 107 2.14 21.18 19.63
C SER A 107 2.59 19.88 20.31
N LYS A 108 2.51 18.73 19.61
CA LYS A 108 2.88 17.39 20.11
C LYS A 108 2.12 17.00 21.40
N GLN A 109 0.83 17.28 21.44
CA GLN A 109 -0.01 17.09 22.63
C GLN A 109 -0.92 15.85 22.59
N PHE A 110 -0.76 14.94 21.61
CA PHE A 110 -1.48 13.68 21.67
C PHE A 110 -0.93 12.80 22.78
N SER A 111 -1.82 12.08 23.46
CA SER A 111 -1.45 11.09 24.47
C SER A 111 -0.70 9.93 23.84
N ASN A 112 0.37 9.48 24.48
CA ASN A 112 1.14 8.32 24.06
C ASN A 112 0.49 7.03 24.58
N PRO A 113 -0.08 6.16 23.71
CA PRO A 113 -0.74 4.93 24.15
C PRO A 113 0.16 3.98 24.95
N LEU A 114 1.47 4.02 24.69
CA LEU A 114 2.45 3.17 25.38
C LEU A 114 2.63 3.58 26.84
N GLU A 115 2.48 4.88 27.14
CA GLU A 115 2.59 5.43 28.49
C GLU A 115 1.26 5.35 29.25
N THR A 116 0.14 5.61 28.56
CA THR A 116 -1.20 5.52 29.17
C THR A 116 -1.66 4.08 29.35
N HIS A 117 -0.95 3.11 28.76
CA HIS A 117 -1.33 1.69 28.71
C HIS A 117 -2.74 1.49 28.12
N ASP A 118 -3.12 2.33 27.17
CA ASP A 118 -4.39 2.22 26.45
C ASP A 118 -4.31 1.06 25.44
N GLN A 119 -4.88 -0.08 25.81
CA GLN A 119 -4.79 -1.31 25.04
C GLN A 119 -5.45 -1.19 23.66
N GLU A 120 -6.54 -0.44 23.53
CA GLU A 120 -7.24 -0.27 22.24
C GLU A 120 -6.40 0.60 21.30
N ALA A 121 -5.91 1.73 21.80
CA ALA A 121 -5.03 2.61 21.03
C ALA A 121 -3.70 1.92 20.65
N ILE A 122 -3.14 1.07 21.52
CA ILE A 122 -1.96 0.24 21.20
C ILE A 122 -2.27 -0.72 20.05
N GLU A 123 -3.44 -1.36 20.04
CA GLU A 123 -3.81 -2.29 18.97
C GLU A 123 -4.00 -1.57 17.62
N ASP A 124 -4.64 -0.40 17.62
CA ASP A 124 -4.80 0.38 16.39
C ASP A 124 -3.47 0.94 15.88
N LEU A 125 -2.58 1.33 16.79
CA LEU A 125 -1.21 1.74 16.44
C LEU A 125 -0.38 0.58 15.87
N ASP A 126 -0.51 -0.62 16.43
CA ASP A 126 0.13 -1.84 15.91
C ASP A 126 -0.38 -2.18 14.50
N ARG A 127 -1.70 -2.10 14.27
CA ARG A 127 -2.32 -2.29 12.95
C ARG A 127 -1.81 -1.29 11.93
N LEU A 128 -1.75 0.00 12.30
CA LEU A 128 -1.21 1.05 11.44
C LEU A 128 0.27 0.78 11.12
N ARG A 129 1.09 0.45 12.12
CA ARG A 129 2.51 0.12 11.93
C ARG A 129 2.69 -1.04 10.95
N ILE A 130 1.98 -2.15 11.15
CA ILE A 130 2.05 -3.33 10.28
C ILE A 130 1.66 -2.97 8.85
N ARG A 131 0.57 -2.20 8.68
CA ARG A 131 0.10 -1.73 7.38
C ARG A 131 1.17 -0.90 6.66
N LEU A 132 1.76 0.07 7.35
CA LEU A 132 2.80 0.91 6.79
C LEU A 132 4.03 0.09 6.39
N ARG A 133 4.44 -0.89 7.20
CA ARG A 133 5.56 -1.79 6.86
C ARG A 133 5.30 -2.60 5.60
N VAL A 134 4.06 -3.02 5.33
CA VAL A 134 3.71 -3.71 4.08
C VAL A 134 3.90 -2.80 2.87
N PHE A 135 3.38 -1.57 2.92
CA PHE A 135 3.55 -0.60 1.83
C PHE A 135 5.00 -0.17 1.64
N MET A 136 5.73 0.08 2.73
CA MET A 136 7.16 0.39 2.68
C MET A 136 7.96 -0.77 2.08
N GLY A 137 7.69 -2.01 2.50
CA GLY A 137 8.36 -3.19 1.97
C GLY A 137 8.09 -3.41 0.48
N ASP A 138 6.86 -3.20 0.02
CA ASP A 138 6.52 -3.24 -1.40
C ASP A 138 7.19 -2.11 -2.19
N TYR A 139 7.16 -0.88 -1.67
CA TYR A 139 7.79 0.27 -2.31
C TYR A 139 9.30 0.07 -2.45
N VAL A 140 10.00 -0.31 -1.38
CA VAL A 140 11.45 -0.55 -1.43
C VAL A 140 11.78 -1.74 -2.36
N ALA A 141 10.97 -2.80 -2.37
CA ALA A 141 11.17 -3.90 -3.33
C ALA A 141 11.13 -3.41 -4.79
N LYS A 142 10.12 -2.59 -5.13
CA LYS A 142 9.97 -1.99 -6.47
C LYS A 142 11.13 -1.04 -6.80
N ALA A 143 11.45 -0.14 -5.87
CA ALA A 143 12.50 0.86 -5.99
C ALA A 143 13.89 0.25 -6.21
N THR A 144 14.18 -0.88 -5.58
CA THR A 144 15.51 -1.53 -5.61
C THR A 144 15.65 -2.60 -6.69
N THR A 145 14.58 -2.87 -7.45
CA THR A 145 14.65 -3.88 -8.51
C THR A 145 15.60 -3.45 -9.63
N ARG A 146 16.47 -4.37 -10.06
CA ARG A 146 17.54 -4.07 -11.03
C ARG A 146 17.03 -3.80 -12.46
N ARG A 147 15.94 -4.46 -12.88
CA ARG A 147 15.39 -4.37 -14.24
C ARG A 147 13.87 -4.32 -14.21
N ALA A 148 13.27 -3.85 -15.30
CA ALA A 148 11.83 -3.81 -15.49
C ALA A 148 11.03 -3.13 -14.35
N LEU A 149 11.47 -1.95 -13.91
CA LEU A 149 10.85 -1.13 -12.87
C LEU A 149 9.33 -1.02 -13.09
N PHE A 150 8.91 -0.63 -14.29
CA PHE A 150 7.50 -0.59 -14.69
C PHE A 150 6.74 -1.91 -14.45
N ARG A 151 7.35 -3.06 -14.70
CA ARG A 151 6.68 -4.37 -14.49
C ARG A 151 6.42 -4.62 -13.02
N GLN A 152 7.41 -4.34 -12.15
CA GLN A 152 7.25 -4.50 -10.70
C GLN A 152 6.14 -3.64 -10.15
N TYR A 153 6.03 -2.46 -10.72
CA TYR A 153 5.09 -1.43 -10.35
C TYR A 153 3.65 -1.78 -10.79
N ARG A 154 3.46 -2.66 -11.79
CA ARG A 154 2.16 -3.31 -12.04
C ARG A 154 1.74 -4.31 -10.96
N HIS A 155 2.67 -4.77 -10.12
CA HIS A 155 2.34 -5.72 -9.06
C HIS A 155 1.79 -4.96 -7.84
N LEU A 156 0.71 -5.49 -7.28
CA LEU A 156 0.09 -4.95 -6.09
C LEU A 156 0.74 -5.56 -4.84
N PRO A 157 0.83 -4.81 -3.74
CA PRO A 157 1.38 -5.33 -2.49
C PRO A 157 0.56 -6.54 -2.03
N GLY A 158 1.28 -7.50 -1.46
CA GLY A 158 0.65 -8.63 -0.79
C GLY A 158 -0.25 -8.18 0.36
N SER A 159 -1.31 -8.94 0.65
CA SER A 159 -2.19 -8.66 1.80
C SER A 159 -1.54 -8.93 3.15
N SER A 160 -0.24 -9.26 3.18
CA SER A 160 0.43 -9.79 4.36
C SER A 160 1.94 -9.53 4.30
N PRO A 161 2.58 -9.13 5.41
CA PRO A 161 4.03 -8.96 5.51
C PRO A 161 4.81 -10.28 5.33
N THR A 162 4.14 -11.44 5.41
CA THR A 162 4.76 -12.76 5.24
C THR A 162 4.77 -13.28 3.80
N GLN A 163 4.20 -12.53 2.85
CA GLN A 163 4.26 -12.93 1.44
C GLN A 163 5.70 -12.90 0.93
N THR A 164 6.10 -13.99 0.29
CA THR A 164 7.40 -14.13 -0.38
C THR A 164 7.55 -13.05 -1.44
N GLY A 165 8.57 -12.19 -1.30
CA GLY A 165 8.87 -11.11 -2.25
C GLY A 165 8.73 -9.69 -1.68
N ILE A 166 8.16 -9.52 -0.47
CA ILE A 166 8.17 -8.23 0.22
C ILE A 166 9.58 -7.97 0.77
N PHE A 167 10.10 -6.76 0.54
CA PHE A 167 11.39 -6.35 1.08
C PHE A 167 11.35 -6.35 2.62
N ASP A 168 12.39 -6.90 3.22
CA ASP A 168 12.56 -6.87 4.67
C ASP A 168 12.96 -5.45 5.13
N VAL A 169 11.97 -4.71 5.64
CA VAL A 169 12.11 -3.31 6.10
C VAL A 169 13.20 -3.16 7.19
N ASP A 170 13.54 -4.24 7.91
CA ASP A 170 14.60 -4.20 8.92
C ASP A 170 16.01 -4.10 8.32
N ARG A 171 16.14 -4.23 7.00
CA ARG A 171 17.39 -3.96 6.26
C ARG A 171 17.66 -2.47 6.06
N LEU A 172 16.67 -1.60 6.27
CA LEU A 172 16.85 -0.15 6.25
C LEU A 172 17.58 0.30 7.52
N SER A 173 18.36 1.39 7.42
CA SER A 173 18.89 2.04 8.63
C SER A 173 17.75 2.61 9.47
N GLY A 174 18.00 2.89 10.75
CA GLY A 174 17.00 3.53 11.62
C GLY A 174 16.52 4.88 11.08
N SER A 175 17.44 5.68 10.52
CA SER A 175 17.14 6.97 9.86
C SER A 175 16.29 6.81 8.60
N GLU A 176 16.62 5.85 7.72
CA GLU A 176 15.83 5.56 6.52
C GLU A 176 14.41 5.13 6.89
N ARG A 177 14.30 4.18 7.84
CA ARG A 177 13.01 3.66 8.29
C ARG A 177 12.17 4.77 8.93
N LYS A 178 12.76 5.64 9.74
CA LYS A 178 12.09 6.82 10.30
C LYS A 178 11.56 7.74 9.20
N ARG A 179 12.37 8.08 8.20
CA ARG A 179 11.93 8.94 7.07
C ARG A 179 10.76 8.34 6.31
N PHE A 180 10.76 7.03 6.06
CA PHE A 180 9.63 6.35 5.43
C PHE A 180 8.36 6.48 6.27
N PHE A 181 8.39 6.08 7.56
CA PHE A 181 7.20 6.19 8.41
C PHE A 181 6.68 7.62 8.49
N GLN A 182 7.58 8.59 8.68
CA GLN A 182 7.25 10.00 8.74
C GLN A 182 6.56 10.49 7.45
N ALA A 183 7.11 10.16 6.27
CA ALA A 183 6.54 10.57 5.00
C ALA A 183 5.16 9.93 4.74
N PHE A 184 5.01 8.64 5.01
CA PHE A 184 3.72 7.94 4.85
C PHE A 184 2.66 8.48 5.81
N LEU A 185 3.00 8.71 7.08
CA LEU A 185 2.07 9.27 8.06
C LEU A 185 1.66 10.70 7.72
N ARG A 186 2.62 11.56 7.37
CA ARG A 186 2.36 12.96 7.00
C ARG A 186 1.55 13.07 5.71
N HIS A 187 1.85 12.22 4.73
CA HIS A 187 1.03 12.11 3.52
C HIS A 187 -0.42 11.75 3.86
N GLU A 188 -0.63 10.76 4.75
CA GLU A 188 -1.96 10.36 5.20
C GLU A 188 -2.69 11.50 5.94
N ILE A 189 -2.01 12.27 6.80
CA ILE A 189 -2.59 13.46 7.43
C ILE A 189 -3.02 14.49 6.38
N LEU A 190 -2.19 14.75 5.35
CA LEU A 190 -2.55 15.64 4.24
C LEU A 190 -3.79 15.14 3.49
N CYS A 191 -3.87 13.85 3.17
CA CYS A 191 -5.05 13.24 2.56
C CYS A 191 -6.31 13.49 3.39
N LYS A 192 -6.22 13.39 4.72
CA LYS A 192 -7.36 13.63 5.61
C LYS A 192 -7.73 15.13 5.72
N ILE A 193 -6.77 16.04 5.65
CA ILE A 193 -7.04 17.50 5.60
C ILE A 193 -7.77 17.87 4.31
N TYR A 194 -7.27 17.38 3.17
CA TYR A 194 -7.79 17.69 1.84
C TYR A 194 -8.80 16.67 1.34
N HIS A 195 -9.34 15.83 2.24
CA HIS A 195 -10.29 14.80 1.85
C HIS A 195 -11.38 15.46 1.00
N PRO A 196 -11.64 14.98 -0.23
CA PRO A 196 -12.65 15.58 -1.09
C PRO A 196 -14.01 15.48 -0.41
N LYS A 197 -14.44 16.54 0.26
CA LYS A 197 -15.84 16.69 0.67
C LYS A 197 -16.63 16.84 -0.62
N GLU A 198 -17.78 16.18 -0.69
CA GLU A 198 -18.78 16.19 -1.77
C GLU A 198 -18.46 17.22 -2.88
N MET A 199 -18.18 16.75 -4.12
CA MET A 199 -17.69 17.48 -5.32
C MET A 199 -18.48 18.77 -5.74
N VAL A 200 -18.77 19.67 -4.81
CA VAL A 200 -19.72 20.78 -4.93
C VAL A 200 -19.06 22.11 -4.57
N GLU A 201 -17.96 22.12 -3.81
CA GLU A 201 -17.15 23.32 -3.55
C GLU A 201 -15.79 23.25 -4.26
N PRO A 202 -15.18 24.39 -4.63
CA PRO A 202 -13.85 24.38 -5.22
C PRO A 202 -12.89 23.74 -4.23
N LEU A 203 -12.39 22.57 -4.59
CA LEU A 203 -11.38 21.83 -3.85
C LEU A 203 -10.30 22.80 -3.39
N LEU A 204 -10.03 22.87 -2.08
CA LEU A 204 -8.90 23.62 -1.58
C LEU A 204 -7.66 23.19 -2.36
N PRO A 205 -6.90 24.12 -2.97
CA PRO A 205 -5.71 23.74 -3.70
C PRO A 205 -4.78 22.99 -2.76
N TRP A 206 -4.38 21.80 -3.18
CA TRP A 206 -3.52 20.93 -2.39
C TRP A 206 -2.23 21.67 -2.05
N ASN A 207 -2.00 21.92 -0.76
CA ASN A 207 -0.80 22.60 -0.30
C ASN A 207 0.12 21.60 0.41
N TRP A 208 1.17 21.19 -0.29
CA TRP A 208 2.21 20.32 0.27
C TRP A 208 2.90 20.93 1.49
N LYS A 209 2.90 22.25 1.68
CA LYS A 209 3.53 22.91 2.83
C LYS A 209 2.62 23.03 4.04
N LYS A 210 1.34 22.64 3.94
CA LYS A 210 0.33 22.86 4.98
C LYS A 210 0.76 22.35 6.36
N LEU A 211 1.37 21.16 6.42
CA LEU A 211 1.83 20.57 7.68
C LEU A 211 2.93 21.39 8.36
N TRP A 212 3.83 21.99 7.59
CA TRP A 212 4.89 22.85 8.11
C TRP A 212 4.36 24.23 8.50
N GLU A 213 3.42 24.79 7.73
CA GLU A 213 2.75 26.05 8.06
C GLU A 213 2.05 25.97 9.42
N VAL A 214 1.35 24.87 9.69
CA VAL A 214 0.69 24.62 10.99
C VAL A 214 1.72 24.54 12.12
N ARG A 215 2.92 24.01 11.85
CA ARG A 215 4.04 23.99 12.81
C ARG A 215 4.80 25.32 12.92
N GLY A 216 4.43 26.34 12.14
CA GLY A 216 5.14 27.61 12.09
C GLY A 216 6.51 27.53 11.41
N ILE A 217 6.74 26.51 10.58
CA ILE A 217 7.99 26.31 9.82
C ILE A 217 7.78 26.87 8.41
N HIS A 218 8.54 27.91 8.06
CA HIS A 218 8.44 28.57 6.76
C HIS A 218 9.45 28.03 5.74
N ASP A 219 10.63 27.63 6.21
CA ASP A 219 11.70 27.07 5.37
C ASP A 219 11.72 25.55 5.51
N VAL A 220 10.96 24.88 4.63
CA VAL A 220 10.92 23.43 4.55
C VAL A 220 12.08 22.94 3.70
N SER A 221 12.88 22.02 4.23
CA SER A 221 13.95 21.38 3.45
C SER A 221 13.36 20.66 2.23
N SER A 222 13.93 20.91 1.05
CA SER A 222 13.45 20.36 -0.24
C SER A 222 13.27 18.85 -0.21
N TRP A 223 14.18 18.13 0.44
CA TRP A 223 14.14 16.68 0.54
C TRP A 223 12.95 16.17 1.36
N GLU A 224 12.50 16.90 2.40
CA GLU A 224 11.35 16.48 3.20
C GLU A 224 10.07 16.52 2.35
N MET A 225 9.88 17.59 1.56
CA MET A 225 8.77 17.65 0.60
C MET A 225 8.89 16.54 -0.45
N GLU A 226 10.09 16.29 -0.96
CA GLU A 226 10.30 15.24 -1.96
C GLU A 226 9.97 13.85 -1.42
N THR A 227 10.23 13.56 -0.13
CA THR A 227 9.81 12.26 0.46
C THR A 227 8.29 12.06 0.42
N MET A 228 7.49 13.11 0.65
CA MET A 228 6.03 13.00 0.52
C MET A 228 5.58 12.83 -0.93
N LEU A 229 6.23 13.54 -1.87
CA LEU A 229 5.97 13.39 -3.31
C LEU A 229 6.31 11.98 -3.79
N CYS A 230 7.38 11.38 -3.26
CA CYS A 230 7.72 9.98 -3.48
C CYS A 230 6.61 9.04 -2.98
N VAL A 231 5.99 9.31 -1.83
CA VAL A 231 4.86 8.50 -1.32
C VAL A 231 3.62 8.67 -2.20
N GLN A 232 3.30 9.91 -2.61
CA GLN A 232 2.18 10.19 -3.52
C GLN A 232 2.34 9.44 -4.84
N SER A 233 3.51 9.53 -5.49
CA SER A 233 3.82 8.80 -6.72
C SER A 233 3.68 7.29 -6.52
N TYR A 234 4.18 6.75 -5.41
CA TYR A 234 3.99 5.33 -5.07
C TYR A 234 2.49 4.96 -4.95
N ILE A 235 1.68 5.74 -4.25
CA ILE A 235 0.25 5.45 -4.09
C ILE A 235 -0.50 5.57 -5.41
N GLU A 236 -0.22 6.58 -6.22
CA GLU A 236 -0.74 6.73 -7.59
C GLU A 236 -0.44 5.49 -8.44
N SER A 237 0.79 4.98 -8.33
CA SER A 237 1.25 3.77 -9.00
C SER A 237 0.43 2.52 -8.60
N LEU A 238 0.00 2.43 -7.34
CA LEU A 238 -0.87 1.35 -6.86
C LEU A 238 -2.26 1.43 -7.49
N TYR A 239 -2.87 2.61 -7.55
CA TYR A 239 -4.15 2.80 -8.23
C TYR A 239 -4.05 2.48 -9.72
N GLY A 240 -2.98 2.91 -10.38
CA GLY A 240 -2.70 2.58 -11.77
C GLY A 240 -2.64 1.05 -11.99
N ALA A 241 -1.91 0.33 -11.14
CA ALA A 241 -1.84 -1.12 -11.17
C ALA A 241 -3.21 -1.80 -10.96
N MET A 242 -4.06 -1.27 -10.07
CA MET A 242 -5.41 -1.77 -9.85
C MET A 242 -6.31 -1.57 -11.06
N ILE A 243 -6.24 -0.41 -11.71
CA ILE A 243 -7.00 -0.10 -12.94
C ILE A 243 -6.61 -1.08 -14.04
N ILE A 244 -5.31 -1.27 -14.29
CA ILE A 244 -4.79 -2.22 -15.29
C ILE A 244 -5.31 -3.63 -15.00
N ARG A 245 -5.18 -4.10 -13.74
CA ARG A 245 -5.66 -5.43 -13.34
C ARG A 245 -7.16 -5.61 -13.60
N CYS A 246 -7.97 -4.58 -13.35
CA CYS A 246 -9.42 -4.65 -13.60
C CYS A 246 -9.75 -4.64 -15.10
N ASN A 247 -9.02 -3.86 -15.90
CA ASN A 247 -9.15 -3.84 -17.36
C ASN A 247 -8.77 -5.19 -17.98
N ASP A 248 -7.68 -5.81 -17.51
CA ASP A 248 -7.23 -7.13 -17.94
C ASP A 248 -8.23 -8.22 -17.60
N ALA A 249 -8.82 -8.19 -16.40
CA ALA A 249 -9.85 -9.14 -16.00
C ALA A 249 -11.07 -9.09 -16.94
N LYS A 250 -11.48 -7.87 -17.32
CA LYS A 250 -12.58 -7.67 -18.28
C LYS A 250 -12.22 -8.17 -19.68
N ALA A 251 -11.01 -7.91 -20.15
CA ALA A 251 -10.56 -8.33 -21.48
C ALA A 251 -10.51 -9.86 -21.66
N ARG A 252 -10.42 -10.64 -20.58
CA ARG A 252 -10.48 -12.11 -20.62
C ARG A 252 -11.89 -12.66 -20.85
N GLU A 253 -12.92 -11.87 -20.59
CA GLU A 253 -14.33 -12.29 -20.73
C GLU A 253 -14.88 -11.98 -22.12
N GLU A 254 -14.30 -11.01 -22.82
CA GLU A 254 -14.71 -10.64 -24.17
C GLU A 254 -13.85 -11.44 -25.18
N PRO A 255 -14.41 -12.41 -25.94
CA PRO A 255 -13.66 -13.05 -27.02
C PRO A 255 -13.20 -11.97 -28.01
N PRO A 256 -11.96 -12.02 -28.51
CA PRO A 256 -11.47 -11.00 -29.43
C PRO A 256 -12.33 -11.03 -30.71
N ILE A 257 -13.21 -10.04 -30.86
CA ILE A 257 -14.06 -9.87 -32.05
C ILE A 257 -13.20 -9.55 -33.29
N PHE A 258 -11.96 -9.08 -33.06
CA PHE A 258 -10.96 -8.87 -34.10
C PHE A 258 -9.58 -9.32 -33.61
N PRO A 259 -8.70 -9.82 -34.50
CA PRO A 259 -7.29 -9.94 -34.18
C PRO A 259 -6.82 -8.54 -33.77
N ARG A 260 -6.15 -8.41 -32.61
CA ARG A 260 -5.52 -7.15 -32.19
C ARG A 260 -4.72 -6.63 -33.38
N GLN A 261 -5.28 -5.64 -34.09
CA GLN A 261 -4.53 -4.88 -35.06
C GLN A 261 -3.45 -4.24 -34.20
N ARG A 262 -2.21 -4.72 -34.32
CA ARG A 262 -1.06 -4.11 -33.68
C ARG A 262 -1.04 -2.70 -34.22
N ASP A 263 -1.59 -1.75 -33.48
CA ASP A 263 -1.37 -0.33 -33.71
C ASP A 263 0.13 -0.14 -33.56
N ARG A 264 0.78 -0.16 -34.73
CA ARG A 264 2.22 -0.01 -34.93
C ARG A 264 2.64 1.46 -34.79
N TYR A 265 1.76 2.28 -34.20
CA TYR A 265 1.81 3.72 -34.02
C TYR A 265 1.48 4.06 -32.56
N TYR A 266 2.13 3.38 -31.61
CA TYR A 266 2.44 4.06 -30.36
C TYR A 266 3.54 5.07 -30.69
N ASP A 267 3.22 6.34 -30.48
CA ASP A 267 4.12 7.46 -30.69
C ASP A 267 5.48 7.19 -30.03
N ILE A 268 6.56 7.43 -30.76
CA ILE A 268 7.93 7.04 -30.41
C ILE A 268 8.56 8.09 -29.48
N SER A 269 7.81 9.12 -29.10
CA SER A 269 8.16 9.97 -27.95
C SER A 269 7.93 9.18 -26.67
N TRP A 270 8.99 8.52 -26.22
CA TRP A 270 9.06 7.82 -24.96
C TRP A 270 8.63 8.74 -23.82
N ASP A 271 7.50 8.42 -23.20
CA ASP A 271 7.01 9.10 -22.02
C ASP A 271 7.20 8.13 -20.83
N PRO A 272 8.10 8.42 -19.88
CA PRO A 272 8.48 7.53 -18.76
C PRO A 272 7.33 7.14 -17.82
N TYR A 273 6.12 7.64 -18.05
CA TYR A 273 4.96 7.27 -17.29
C TYR A 273 4.65 5.77 -17.36
N TYR A 274 4.11 5.30 -16.25
CA TYR A 274 3.14 4.21 -16.19
C TYR A 274 2.01 4.27 -17.26
N SER A 275 1.87 5.38 -18.00
CA SER A 275 0.77 5.71 -18.91
C SER A 275 0.71 4.84 -20.16
N VAL A 276 1.73 4.04 -20.50
CA VAL A 276 1.64 3.17 -21.68
C VAL A 276 0.45 2.19 -21.59
N CYS A 277 -0.06 1.94 -20.39
CA CYS A 277 -1.24 1.09 -20.16
C CYS A 277 -2.46 1.82 -19.59
N LEU A 278 -2.36 3.13 -19.32
CA LEU A 278 -3.44 3.93 -18.80
C LEU A 278 -3.72 5.08 -19.77
N SER A 279 -4.97 5.27 -20.14
CA SER A 279 -5.39 6.50 -20.80
C SER A 279 -5.12 7.72 -19.92
N THR A 280 -4.98 8.90 -20.50
CA THR A 280 -4.80 10.16 -19.75
C THR A 280 -5.85 10.35 -18.64
N ARG A 281 -7.09 9.89 -18.88
CA ARG A 281 -8.15 9.95 -17.89
C ARG A 281 -7.95 8.96 -16.74
N GLU A 282 -7.45 7.75 -17.02
CA GLU A 282 -7.13 6.77 -15.99
C GLU A 282 -5.92 7.19 -15.14
N THR A 283 -4.91 7.83 -15.75
CA THR A 283 -3.81 8.47 -15.00
C THR A 283 -4.35 9.57 -14.09
N SER A 284 -5.17 10.48 -14.61
CA SER A 284 -5.80 11.53 -13.80
C SER A 284 -6.68 10.95 -12.68
N ALA A 285 -7.39 9.85 -12.94
CA ALA A 285 -8.15 9.13 -11.92
C ALA A 285 -7.23 8.53 -10.84
N ALA A 286 -6.13 7.88 -11.21
CA ALA A 286 -5.17 7.31 -10.26
C ALA A 286 -4.55 8.40 -9.37
N ASN A 287 -4.15 9.52 -9.97
CA ASN A 287 -3.62 10.69 -9.25
C ASN A 287 -4.66 11.27 -8.27
N THR A 288 -5.92 11.44 -8.73
CA THR A 288 -7.01 11.92 -7.87
C THR A 288 -7.27 10.95 -6.71
N LEU A 289 -7.24 9.64 -6.97
CA LEU A 289 -7.46 8.61 -5.95
C LEU A 289 -6.33 8.55 -4.92
N ALA A 290 -5.09 8.88 -5.30
CA ALA A 290 -3.98 8.95 -4.38
C ALA A 290 -4.18 9.98 -3.26
N HIS A 291 -4.99 11.01 -3.49
CA HIS A 291 -5.36 12.00 -2.46
C HIS A 291 -6.34 11.48 -1.40
N TYR A 292 -6.94 10.30 -1.57
CA TYR A 292 -7.82 9.67 -0.56
C TYR A 292 -7.04 8.85 0.48
N GLY A 293 -5.71 8.76 0.37
CA GLY A 293 -4.86 8.06 1.34
C GLY A 293 -4.90 6.53 1.22
N LEU A 294 -4.24 5.88 2.19
CA LEU A 294 -4.00 4.44 2.22
C LEU A 294 -5.24 3.63 2.64
N ASP A 295 -6.17 4.23 3.38
CA ASP A 295 -7.39 3.55 3.82
C ASP A 295 -8.20 3.04 2.60
N LEU A 296 -8.34 3.89 1.57
CA LEU A 296 -9.01 3.54 0.32
C LEU A 296 -8.22 2.47 -0.47
N VAL A 297 -6.89 2.55 -0.49
CA VAL A 297 -6.01 1.54 -1.12
C VAL A 297 -6.28 0.16 -0.52
N VAL A 298 -6.31 0.04 0.81
CA VAL A 298 -6.58 -1.24 1.50
C VAL A 298 -7.97 -1.75 1.17
N GLY A 299 -8.98 -0.88 1.19
CA GLY A 299 -10.36 -1.24 0.85
C GLY A 299 -10.48 -1.81 -0.57
N ILE A 300 -9.86 -1.17 -1.55
CA ILE A 300 -9.89 -1.61 -2.94
C ILE A 300 -9.08 -2.89 -3.13
N LEU A 301 -7.90 -3.02 -2.53
CA LEU A 301 -7.10 -4.25 -2.58
C LEU A 301 -7.89 -5.45 -2.04
N LYS A 302 -8.61 -5.27 -0.93
CA LYS A 302 -9.48 -6.32 -0.37
C LYS A 302 -10.53 -6.77 -1.38
N VAL A 303 -11.19 -5.83 -2.06
CA VAL A 303 -12.19 -6.15 -3.10
C VAL A 303 -11.52 -6.82 -4.30
N ALA A 304 -10.39 -6.30 -4.79
CA ALA A 304 -9.66 -6.87 -5.93
C ALA A 304 -9.19 -8.31 -5.65
N ASN A 305 -8.90 -8.64 -4.41
CA ASN A 305 -8.47 -9.98 -4.00
C ASN A 305 -9.62 -10.98 -3.82
N THR A 306 -10.88 -10.57 -4.00
CA THR A 306 -12.04 -11.50 -4.09
C THR A 306 -12.17 -12.20 -5.45
N GLY A 307 -11.16 -12.06 -6.32
CA GLY A 307 -11.11 -12.68 -7.64
C GLY A 307 -11.74 -11.83 -8.75
N ILE A 308 -12.07 -12.47 -9.87
CA ILE A 308 -12.55 -11.80 -11.10
C ILE A 308 -13.81 -10.96 -10.84
N ASN A 309 -14.74 -11.44 -10.02
CA ASN A 309 -15.95 -10.70 -9.68
C ASN A 309 -15.65 -9.39 -8.94
N GLY A 310 -14.67 -9.40 -8.03
CA GLY A 310 -14.16 -8.21 -7.37
C GLY A 310 -13.56 -7.21 -8.35
N CYS A 311 -12.69 -7.69 -9.24
CA CYS A 311 -12.11 -6.89 -10.31
C CYS A 311 -13.17 -6.31 -11.26
N ARG A 312 -14.25 -7.03 -11.57
CA ARG A 312 -15.34 -6.53 -12.43
C ARG A 312 -16.11 -5.38 -11.77
N ARG A 313 -16.43 -5.53 -10.48
CA ARG A 313 -17.07 -4.48 -9.68
C ARG A 313 -16.21 -3.23 -9.62
N LEU A 314 -14.93 -3.40 -9.34
CA LEU A 314 -13.96 -2.30 -9.32
C LEU A 314 -13.76 -1.68 -10.70
N GLY A 315 -13.66 -2.46 -11.78
CA GLY A 315 -13.52 -1.92 -13.13
C GLY A 315 -14.71 -1.05 -13.55
N SER A 316 -15.93 -1.45 -13.18
CA SER A 316 -17.12 -0.62 -13.37
C SER A 316 -17.06 0.68 -12.55
N TRP A 317 -16.56 0.59 -11.31
CA TRP A 317 -16.40 1.75 -10.43
C TRP A 317 -15.31 2.71 -10.95
N PHE A 318 -14.12 2.22 -11.30
CA PHE A 318 -13.05 3.01 -11.90
C PHE A 318 -13.55 3.70 -13.16
N LYS A 319 -14.25 2.99 -14.05
CA LYS A 319 -14.81 3.61 -15.26
C LYS A 319 -15.79 4.75 -14.95
N ALA A 320 -16.66 4.57 -13.98
CA ALA A 320 -17.58 5.63 -13.54
C ALA A 320 -16.80 6.82 -12.96
N PHE A 321 -15.85 6.54 -12.07
CA PHE A 321 -14.98 7.54 -11.46
C PHE A 321 -14.17 8.32 -12.50
N THR A 322 -13.58 7.66 -13.49
CA THR A 322 -12.84 8.29 -14.61
C THR A 322 -13.72 9.19 -15.48
N VAL A 323 -15.03 8.98 -15.51
CA VAL A 323 -15.97 9.88 -16.18
C VAL A 323 -16.33 11.08 -15.30
N GLU A 324 -16.38 10.87 -13.97
CA GLU A 324 -16.70 11.89 -12.97
C GLU A 324 -15.54 12.84 -12.67
N VAL A 325 -14.31 12.33 -12.71
CA VAL A 325 -13.08 13.13 -12.72
C VAL A 325 -13.09 13.94 -14.01
N ARG A 326 -13.77 15.09 -13.96
CA ARG A 326 -13.63 16.14 -14.96
C ARG A 326 -12.14 16.46 -15.08
N THR A 327 -11.72 16.95 -16.24
CA THR A 327 -10.37 17.51 -16.50
C THR A 327 -10.07 18.75 -15.64
N SER A 328 -10.69 18.89 -14.47
CA SER A 328 -10.69 20.03 -13.56
C SER A 328 -9.57 19.96 -12.52
N PHE A 329 -8.82 18.87 -12.44
CA PHE A 329 -7.50 18.88 -11.81
C PHE A 329 -6.46 19.27 -12.88
N ASP A 330 -6.43 20.56 -13.22
CA ASP A 330 -5.14 21.22 -13.54
C ASP A 330 -4.38 21.38 -12.22
N GLY A 331 -4.20 20.28 -11.49
CA GLY A 331 -3.30 20.25 -10.36
C GLY A 331 -1.94 20.67 -10.91
N VAL A 332 -1.31 21.66 -10.28
CA VAL A 332 0.07 22.02 -10.62
C VAL A 332 0.85 20.71 -10.67
N PRO A 333 1.47 20.35 -11.80
CA PRO A 333 2.19 19.09 -11.93
C PRO A 333 3.12 18.97 -10.71
N PRO A 334 3.21 17.78 -10.10
CA PRO A 334 4.00 17.59 -8.90
C PRO A 334 5.39 18.17 -9.16
N ASN A 335 5.80 19.11 -8.30
CA ASN A 335 6.94 20.00 -8.51
C ASN A 335 8.05 19.31 -9.30
N ILE A 336 8.29 19.73 -10.54
CA ILE A 336 9.31 19.09 -11.39
C ILE A 336 10.71 19.40 -10.85
N ASP A 337 10.81 20.47 -10.06
CA ASP A 337 12.03 20.84 -9.36
C ASP A 337 12.19 19.98 -8.10
N LEU A 338 13.19 19.08 -8.11
CA LEU A 338 13.63 18.32 -6.96
C LEU A 338 14.18 19.22 -5.83
N GLY A 339 14.32 20.52 -6.11
CA GLY A 339 14.72 21.57 -5.18
C GLY A 339 16.22 21.75 -5.12
N ILE A 340 16.64 22.85 -4.47
CA ILE A 340 18.05 23.14 -4.22
C ILE A 340 18.58 22.15 -3.17
N PRO A 341 19.78 21.56 -3.36
CA PRO A 341 20.36 20.62 -2.41
C PRO A 341 20.65 21.34 -1.08
N ASP A 342 19.88 21.00 -0.06
CA ASP A 342 20.12 21.40 1.32
C ASP A 342 21.30 20.60 1.90
N ARG A 343 22.05 21.20 2.84
CA ARG A 343 23.20 20.54 3.50
C ARG A 343 22.78 19.42 4.44
N ASP A 344 21.54 19.43 4.91
CA ASP A 344 21.03 18.52 5.93
C ASP A 344 20.17 17.37 5.38
N GLY A 345 20.10 17.24 4.04
CA GLY A 345 19.35 16.15 3.38
C GLY A 345 20.04 14.79 3.45
N PRO A 346 19.30 13.69 3.17
CA PRO A 346 19.86 12.35 3.05
C PRO A 346 21.07 12.34 2.12
N GLY A 347 22.11 11.60 2.50
CA GLY A 347 23.37 11.56 1.76
C GLY A 347 23.18 11.19 0.29
N PHE A 348 22.22 10.32 0.00
CA PHE A 348 21.92 9.92 -1.37
C PHE A 348 21.14 10.98 -2.17
N TYR A 349 20.16 11.66 -1.55
CA TYR A 349 19.48 12.82 -2.15
C TYR A 349 20.51 13.87 -2.56
N HIS A 350 21.44 14.21 -1.67
CA HIS A 350 22.49 15.18 -1.93
C HIS A 350 23.46 14.76 -3.03
N LYS A 351 23.89 13.49 -3.03
CA LYS A 351 24.77 12.91 -4.06
C LYS A 351 24.15 13.03 -5.45
N LEU A 352 22.84 12.79 -5.57
CA LEU A 352 22.13 12.91 -6.84
C LEU A 352 21.95 14.37 -7.23
N VAL A 353 21.38 15.21 -6.36
CA VAL A 353 21.03 16.60 -6.69
C VAL A 353 22.26 17.47 -7.01
N ARG A 354 23.42 17.18 -6.41
CA ARG A 354 24.68 17.87 -6.78
C ARG A 354 25.29 17.43 -8.10
N SER A 355 24.93 16.25 -8.58
CA SER A 355 25.40 15.82 -9.89
C SER A 355 24.60 16.60 -10.93
N SER A 356 25.25 17.50 -11.68
CA SER A 356 24.66 18.23 -12.83
C SER A 356 24.06 17.32 -13.91
N PHE A 357 24.12 16.00 -13.71
CA PHE A 357 23.44 14.95 -14.43
C PHE A 357 21.91 14.96 -14.25
N LEU A 358 21.38 15.50 -13.15
CA LEU A 358 19.94 15.54 -12.93
C LEU A 358 19.21 16.48 -13.89
N ASP A 359 19.76 17.66 -14.15
CA ASP A 359 19.10 18.74 -14.89
C ASP A 359 18.83 18.43 -16.37
N CYS A 360 19.43 17.38 -16.94
CA CYS A 360 19.34 17.09 -18.38
C CYS A 360 18.71 15.73 -18.72
N PHE A 361 18.70 14.76 -17.81
CA PHE A 361 18.38 13.36 -18.15
C PHE A 361 17.46 12.65 -17.16
N MET A 362 17.22 13.23 -15.98
CA MET A 362 16.50 12.56 -14.91
C MET A 362 15.07 13.05 -14.82
N ASP A 363 14.15 12.15 -15.12
CA ASP A 363 12.75 12.35 -14.80
C ASP A 363 12.55 12.27 -13.28
N ALA A 364 11.97 13.32 -12.70
CA ALA A 364 11.60 13.39 -11.28
C ALA A 364 10.70 12.21 -10.88
N GLU A 365 9.91 11.66 -11.80
CA GLU A 365 9.08 10.50 -11.54
C GLU A 365 9.92 9.22 -11.36
N VAL A 366 10.99 9.03 -12.14
CA VAL A 366 11.92 7.92 -11.93
C VAL A 366 12.64 8.07 -10.60
N TYR A 367 13.04 9.29 -10.23
CA TYR A 367 13.62 9.59 -8.92
C TYR A 367 12.68 9.14 -7.80
N ARG A 368 11.40 9.51 -7.90
CA ARG A 368 10.34 9.16 -6.95
C ARG A 368 10.11 7.67 -6.90
N GLN A 369 9.86 7.01 -8.03
CA GLN A 369 9.66 5.56 -8.11
C GLN A 369 10.87 4.75 -7.61
N ARG A 370 12.05 5.36 -7.53
CA ARG A 370 13.24 4.75 -6.96
C ARG A 370 13.44 5.02 -5.47
N ALA A 371 12.53 5.76 -4.83
CA ALA A 371 12.56 6.10 -3.40
C ALA A 371 13.89 6.74 -2.95
N TRP A 372 14.57 7.46 -3.85
CA TRP A 372 15.92 7.94 -3.60
C TRP A 372 16.02 9.03 -2.55
N ALA A 373 14.93 9.77 -2.31
CA ALA A 373 14.84 10.70 -1.19
C ALA A 373 14.93 10.02 0.18
N PHE A 374 14.77 8.70 0.26
CA PHE A 374 14.76 8.00 1.55
C PHE A 374 16.12 7.44 1.97
N PHE A 375 17.00 7.09 1.03
CA PHE A 375 18.21 6.32 1.32
C PHE A 375 19.37 7.19 1.80
N ASP A 376 20.16 6.66 2.73
CA ASP A 376 21.37 7.35 3.21
C ASP A 376 22.54 7.22 2.21
N ASP A 377 22.61 6.08 1.50
CA ASP A 377 23.70 5.71 0.62
C ASP A 377 23.19 4.96 -0.65
N ASP A 378 24.12 4.49 -1.49
CA ASP A 378 23.81 3.82 -2.76
C ASP A 378 23.73 2.29 -2.67
N ARG A 379 23.69 1.68 -1.47
CA ARG A 379 23.67 0.22 -1.29
C ARG A 379 22.49 -0.48 -1.95
N PHE A 380 21.40 0.27 -2.12
CA PHE A 380 20.16 -0.20 -2.72
C PHE A 380 20.04 0.17 -4.20
N MET A 381 21.03 0.85 -4.76
CA MET A 381 21.07 1.10 -6.20
C MET A 381 21.35 -0.19 -6.97
N PRO A 382 20.69 -0.40 -8.12
CA PRO A 382 21.18 -1.37 -9.09
C PRO A 382 22.63 -1.02 -9.45
N LYS A 383 23.54 -2.00 -9.40
CA LYS A 383 24.94 -1.88 -9.84
C LYS A 383 25.03 -1.78 -11.37
N LEU A 384 24.30 -0.86 -11.97
CA LEU A 384 24.33 -0.53 -13.38
C LEU A 384 25.15 0.74 -13.55
N ALA A 385 25.72 0.96 -14.75
CA ALA A 385 26.30 2.26 -15.03
C ALA A 385 25.21 3.32 -14.86
N THR A 386 25.54 4.47 -14.25
CA THR A 386 24.58 5.57 -14.02
C THR A 386 23.89 5.97 -15.33
N SER A 387 24.61 5.96 -16.45
CA SER A 387 24.06 6.17 -17.79
C SER A 387 23.05 5.10 -18.22
N GLU A 388 23.23 3.83 -17.86
CA GLU A 388 22.30 2.74 -18.20
C GLU A 388 20.99 2.83 -17.39
N LEU A 389 21.07 3.27 -16.12
CA LEU A 389 19.90 3.51 -15.27
C LEU A 389 18.96 4.56 -15.87
N PHE A 390 19.55 5.56 -16.53
CA PHE A 390 18.85 6.73 -17.07
C PHE A 390 18.68 6.70 -18.59
N SER A 391 19.31 5.75 -19.30
CA SER A 391 19.09 5.58 -20.72
C SER A 391 17.70 4.97 -20.97
N GLY A 392 16.81 5.74 -21.60
CA GLY A 392 15.53 5.21 -22.10
C GLY A 392 15.71 3.95 -22.97
N GLU A 393 16.88 3.79 -23.62
CA GLU A 393 17.21 2.63 -24.45
C GLU A 393 17.27 1.29 -23.71
N ALA A 394 17.85 1.24 -22.50
CA ALA A 394 17.90 0.01 -21.70
C ALA A 394 16.47 -0.45 -21.33
N TRP A 395 15.61 0.51 -20.98
CA TRP A 395 14.19 0.28 -20.67
C TRP A 395 13.38 -0.11 -21.91
N GLN A 396 13.59 0.58 -23.03
CA GLN A 396 12.93 0.26 -24.29
C GLN A 396 13.35 -1.12 -24.83
N LYS A 397 14.58 -1.57 -24.58
CA LYS A 397 15.05 -2.90 -24.96
C LYS A 397 14.35 -3.99 -24.14
N ASP A 398 14.15 -3.79 -22.84
CA ASP A 398 13.38 -4.70 -21.97
C ASP A 398 11.89 -4.76 -22.33
N ILE A 399 11.32 -3.68 -22.89
CA ILE A 399 9.95 -3.64 -23.40
C ILE A 399 9.84 -4.29 -24.80
N ARG A 400 10.76 -3.96 -25.72
CA ARG A 400 10.77 -4.49 -27.09
C ARG A 400 11.06 -5.98 -27.15
N ASN A 401 11.85 -6.51 -26.23
CA ASN A 401 12.16 -7.93 -26.13
C ASN A 401 11.05 -8.75 -25.44
N ASP A 402 9.99 -8.10 -24.94
CA ASP A 402 8.85 -8.76 -24.32
C ASP A 402 7.80 -9.10 -25.38
N GLU A 403 7.97 -10.23 -26.07
CA GLU A 403 6.83 -10.88 -26.69
C GLU A 403 5.81 -11.21 -25.58
N LEU A 404 4.63 -10.55 -25.65
CA LEU A 404 3.46 -10.79 -24.80
C LEU A 404 3.16 -12.29 -24.64
N HIS A 405 3.72 -12.93 -23.61
CA HIS A 405 3.43 -14.32 -23.25
C HIS A 405 2.92 -14.44 -21.80
N ASP A 406 1.66 -14.89 -21.70
CA ASP A 406 0.96 -15.58 -20.60
C ASP A 406 1.64 -15.58 -19.22
N HIS A 407 1.23 -14.65 -18.35
CA HIS A 407 1.69 -14.60 -16.95
C HIS A 407 0.69 -15.16 -15.91
N PHE A 408 -0.40 -15.81 -16.33
CA PHE A 408 -1.40 -16.38 -15.41
C PHE A 408 -1.76 -17.85 -15.65
N LYS A 409 -0.95 -18.61 -16.40
CA LYS A 409 -1.17 -20.06 -16.57
C LYS A 409 -1.05 -20.91 -15.29
N GLY A 410 -0.71 -20.32 -14.14
CA GLY A 410 -0.52 -21.02 -12.87
C GLY A 410 -1.74 -21.12 -11.94
N GLN A 411 -2.89 -20.54 -12.30
CA GLN A 411 -4.11 -20.61 -11.47
C GLN A 411 -5.32 -21.01 -12.33
N VAL A 412 -5.31 -22.25 -12.81
CA VAL A 412 -6.51 -22.91 -13.32
C VAL A 412 -7.03 -23.80 -12.19
N GLU A 413 -7.94 -23.26 -11.39
CA GLU A 413 -8.84 -24.12 -10.62
C GLU A 413 -9.90 -24.65 -11.59
N THR A 414 -9.97 -25.98 -11.61
CA THR A 414 -10.96 -26.81 -12.28
C THR A 414 -12.38 -26.41 -11.87
N LEU A 415 -13.22 -26.09 -12.85
CA LEU A 415 -14.67 -26.25 -12.70
C LEU A 415 -15.27 -26.57 -14.07
N ASP A 416 -15.42 -27.87 -14.29
CA ASP A 416 -16.47 -28.45 -15.10
C ASP A 416 -17.82 -28.11 -14.43
N ASP A 417 -18.73 -27.46 -15.16
CA ASP A 417 -20.06 -28.02 -15.43
C ASP A 417 -20.84 -27.08 -16.37
N TYR A 418 -21.45 -27.71 -17.36
CA TYR A 418 -22.37 -27.15 -18.34
C TYR A 418 -23.68 -26.72 -17.67
N ASP A 419 -24.28 -25.61 -18.11
CA ASP A 419 -25.73 -25.53 -18.33
C ASP A 419 -26.10 -24.36 -19.27
N ASP A 420 -27.09 -24.63 -20.13
CA ASP A 420 -27.57 -23.84 -21.27
C ASP A 420 -28.19 -22.47 -20.90
N PRO A 421 -28.24 -21.49 -21.84
CA PRO A 421 -28.75 -20.15 -21.56
C PRO A 421 -30.24 -19.98 -21.89
N PRO A 422 -31.02 -19.15 -21.15
CA PRO A 422 -32.32 -18.72 -21.63
C PRO A 422 -32.25 -17.32 -22.31
N VAL A 423 -32.58 -17.35 -23.59
CA VAL A 423 -33.49 -16.47 -24.35
C VAL A 423 -33.56 -14.98 -23.95
N ARG A 424 -33.09 -14.14 -24.87
CA ARG A 424 -33.30 -12.69 -24.94
C ARG A 424 -34.79 -12.31 -25.08
N THR A 425 -35.21 -11.30 -24.33
CA THR A 425 -36.28 -10.38 -24.77
C THR A 425 -35.80 -8.92 -24.74
N LYS A 426 -36.04 -8.23 -25.86
CA LYS A 426 -35.80 -6.80 -26.06
C LYS A 426 -36.99 -6.01 -25.51
N GLY A 427 -36.71 -4.88 -24.83
CA GLY A 427 -37.71 -3.87 -24.49
C GLY A 427 -37.04 -2.51 -24.24
N HIS A 428 -37.34 -1.54 -25.10
CA HIS A 428 -36.85 -0.16 -25.08
C HIS A 428 -37.48 0.69 -23.97
N GLY A 429 -36.77 1.74 -23.53
CA GLY A 429 -37.43 2.94 -22.99
C GLY A 429 -36.65 3.70 -21.91
N LYS A 430 -35.92 4.74 -22.31
CA LYS A 430 -35.21 5.69 -21.45
C LYS A 430 -36.13 6.40 -20.46
N LYS A 431 -35.73 6.46 -19.18
CA LYS A 431 -35.86 7.62 -18.28
C LYS A 431 -34.68 7.65 -17.32
N THR A 432 -33.58 8.24 -17.77
CA THR A 432 -32.47 8.68 -16.93
C THR A 432 -32.86 10.01 -16.32
N ASP A 433 -33.27 10.02 -15.05
CA ASP A 433 -33.34 11.25 -14.28
C ASP A 433 -33.13 10.98 -12.77
N ARG A 434 -32.08 11.61 -12.24
CA ARG A 434 -31.93 12.09 -10.85
C ARG A 434 -31.82 11.13 -9.66
N VAL A 435 -31.40 9.87 -9.83
CA VAL A 435 -31.14 8.95 -8.69
C VAL A 435 -29.66 8.54 -8.50
N GLN A 436 -28.73 8.93 -9.38
CA GLN A 436 -27.34 8.47 -9.30
C GLN A 436 -26.40 9.25 -8.37
N GLN A 437 -26.78 10.44 -7.88
CA GLN A 437 -25.89 11.26 -7.03
C GLN A 437 -25.85 10.87 -5.55
N ARG A 438 -26.78 10.04 -5.06
CA ARG A 438 -26.80 9.60 -3.64
C ARG A 438 -26.17 8.23 -3.40
N PHE A 439 -25.65 7.58 -4.44
CA PHE A 439 -25.25 6.17 -4.38
C PHE A 439 -23.77 5.93 -4.08
N PHE A 440 -22.89 6.93 -4.21
CA PHE A 440 -21.44 6.70 -4.33
C PHE A 440 -20.59 6.93 -3.07
N ALA A 441 -20.92 7.90 -2.20
CA ALA A 441 -20.23 8.05 -0.90
C ALA A 441 -20.68 6.97 0.12
N ARG A 442 -21.97 6.66 0.15
CA ARG A 442 -22.52 5.70 1.12
C ARG A 442 -22.16 4.24 0.87
N ARG A 443 -21.72 3.84 -0.33
CA ARG A 443 -21.47 2.41 -0.61
C ARG A 443 -20.03 1.95 -0.35
N VAL A 444 -19.05 2.85 -0.39
CA VAL A 444 -17.71 2.53 0.14
C VAL A 444 -17.72 2.62 1.67
N VAL A 445 -18.47 3.57 2.24
CA VAL A 445 -18.75 3.61 3.70
C VAL A 445 -19.68 2.47 4.16
N ALA A 446 -20.62 1.97 3.33
CA ALA A 446 -21.43 0.79 3.67
C ALA A 446 -20.66 -0.54 3.51
N VAL A 447 -19.49 -0.55 2.87
CA VAL A 447 -18.55 -1.68 3.00
C VAL A 447 -17.96 -1.74 4.41
N HIS A 448 -18.06 -0.67 5.21
CA HIS A 448 -17.69 -0.66 6.64
C HIS A 448 -18.82 -1.07 7.61
N THR A 449 -20.08 -1.24 7.19
CA THR A 449 -21.21 -1.38 8.14
C THR A 449 -22.14 -2.58 7.99
N TYR A 450 -21.71 -3.67 7.33
CA TYR A 450 -22.41 -4.96 7.45
C TYR A 450 -21.44 -6.13 7.59
N ALA A 451 -21.11 -6.48 8.85
CA ALA A 451 -20.78 -7.84 9.28
C ALA A 451 -20.72 -7.93 10.83
N GLU A 452 -21.89 -7.94 11.49
CA GLU A 452 -22.11 -8.86 12.62
C GLU A 452 -23.42 -9.61 12.31
N PRO A 453 -23.42 -10.94 12.49
CA PRO A 453 -23.92 -11.47 13.75
C PRO A 453 -23.08 -12.61 14.36
N ASP A 454 -23.07 -12.60 15.70
CA ASP A 454 -22.94 -13.70 16.68
C ASP A 454 -22.00 -14.90 16.44
N LEU A 455 -20.94 -14.91 17.27
CA LEU A 455 -20.39 -16.04 18.05
C LEU A 455 -20.34 -17.43 17.40
N GLY A 456 -19.19 -17.71 16.79
CA GLY A 456 -18.72 -19.07 16.52
C GLY A 456 -17.23 -19.08 16.23
N VAL A 457 -16.45 -19.47 17.23
CA VAL A 457 -15.01 -19.78 17.21
C VAL A 457 -14.51 -20.19 15.82
N TYR A 458 -13.85 -19.30 15.07
CA TYR A 458 -12.69 -19.58 14.20
C TYR A 458 -12.13 -18.24 13.68
N ARG A 459 -11.01 -17.82 14.28
CA ARG A 459 -10.21 -16.66 13.87
C ARG A 459 -9.68 -16.84 12.45
N GLY A 460 -10.03 -15.91 11.56
CA GLY A 460 -9.17 -15.57 10.43
C GLY A 460 -7.97 -14.77 10.94
N PHE A 461 -6.76 -15.27 10.72
CA PHE A 461 -5.56 -14.44 10.74
C PHE A 461 -5.72 -13.41 9.61
N TRP A 462 -5.97 -12.15 9.96
CA TRP A 462 -5.42 -10.89 9.43
C TRP A 462 -6.05 -9.73 10.21
#